data_AF-A0A7M7GIM2-F1
#
_entry.id   AF-A0A7M7GIM2-F1
#
_cell.length_a   1.000
_cell.length_b   1.000
_cell.length_c   1.000
_cell.angle_alpha   90.00
_cell.angle_beta   90.00
_cell.angle_gamma   90.00
#
_symmetry.space_group_name_H-M   'P 1'
#
loop_
_entity.id
_entity.type
_entity.pdbx_description
1 polymer ?
#
loop_
_entity_poly.entity_id
_entity_poly.type
_entity_poly.pdbx_seq_one_letter_code
_entity_poly.pdbx_strand_id
1 'polypeptide(L)'
;MELHPANKLPWVLRPRRNKRVMRSVVQTSSKEVQTIERNADSSEMSFLGLPLDVQLEILKYLGPRDLLVLRKLSKGFEKLLRNRTIWKAYEIWMNDLSTAEVMEDLKRMPLLRSISIRNRVSCDLILRQISVSNKRVEHLVVIDCTGDGRVNLASGYLTRILERCLKLRSFRLKGVYFCGVKFYRLLGAAVPQLREFHVDNIRYNQLAAFVRQIESRTVVESADCPYSLKFETYLECARQTFRDGTLSLCTSFDFVVEKQDTLLSLYQGCVLCATLPSL
;
A
#
# COMPACT_ATOMS: atom_id res chain seq x y z
N MET A 1 52.68 -7.70 12.99
CA MET A 1 52.41 -8.90 12.19
C MET A 1 51.83 -8.45 10.87
N GLU A 2 52.56 -8.78 9.83
CA GLU A 2 52.56 -8.14 8.51
C GLU A 2 51.42 -8.61 7.60
N LEU A 3 51.20 -7.77 6.59
CA LEU A 3 50.24 -7.89 5.50
C LEU A 3 50.67 -8.92 4.43
N HIS A 4 49.65 -9.53 3.82
CA HIS A 4 49.59 -10.03 2.42
C HIS A 4 50.45 -11.27 2.03
N PRO A 5 50.22 -11.92 0.87
CA PRO A 5 49.29 -11.61 -0.24
C PRO A 5 48.44 -12.77 -0.79
N ALA A 6 47.44 -12.37 -1.58
CA ALA A 6 46.83 -13.19 -2.62
C ALA A 6 47.83 -13.46 -3.76
N ASN A 7 47.80 -14.66 -4.36
CA ASN A 7 48.43 -14.91 -5.66
C ASN A 7 47.68 -15.99 -6.46
N LYS A 8 47.21 -15.55 -7.64
CA LYS A 8 47.41 -16.13 -8.98
C LYS A 8 46.86 -17.53 -9.32
N LEU A 9 45.81 -17.55 -10.16
CA LEU A 9 45.84 -18.00 -11.60
C LEU A 9 45.49 -19.53 -11.75
N PRO A 10 45.45 -20.14 -12.95
CA PRO A 10 44.42 -19.98 -13.97
C PRO A 10 43.97 -21.33 -14.61
N TRP A 11 42.85 -21.33 -15.36
CA TRP A 11 42.59 -22.14 -16.58
C TRP A 11 42.38 -23.67 -16.52
N VAL A 12 41.27 -24.11 -17.17
CA VAL A 12 41.13 -25.28 -18.07
C VAL A 12 41.18 -26.66 -17.38
N LEU A 13 40.12 -27.48 -17.42
CA LEU A 13 39.89 -28.49 -18.46
C LEU A 13 38.44 -29.02 -18.39
N ARG A 14 37.73 -29.01 -19.53
CA ARG A 14 36.53 -29.83 -19.74
C ARG A 14 36.93 -31.28 -19.99
N PRO A 15 36.22 -32.28 -19.45
CA PRO A 15 36.22 -33.63 -20.02
C PRO A 15 35.06 -33.79 -21.00
N ARG A 16 35.38 -33.73 -22.30
CA ARG A 16 34.63 -34.44 -23.36
C ARG A 16 34.85 -35.94 -23.14
N ARG A 17 33.80 -36.74 -22.94
CA ARG A 17 33.83 -38.18 -23.24
C ARG A 17 32.64 -38.56 -24.10
N ASN A 18 33.00 -39.10 -25.25
CA ASN A 18 32.16 -39.60 -26.31
C ASN A 18 31.62 -41.00 -25.99
N LYS A 19 30.46 -41.27 -26.60
CA LYS A 19 30.04 -42.54 -27.22
C LYS A 19 29.96 -43.78 -26.32
N ARG A 20 28.72 -44.23 -26.11
CA ARG A 20 28.37 -45.61 -26.43
C ARG A 20 26.97 -45.69 -27.03
N VAL A 21 26.94 -46.02 -28.32
CA VAL A 21 25.77 -46.50 -29.05
C VAL A 21 25.58 -47.96 -28.66
N MET A 22 24.38 -48.34 -28.27
CA MET A 22 23.88 -49.69 -28.51
C MET A 22 22.47 -49.58 -29.09
N ARG A 23 22.37 -49.93 -30.37
CA ARG A 23 21.12 -50.30 -31.03
C ARG A 23 20.68 -51.64 -30.46
N SER A 24 19.43 -51.72 -30.04
CA SER A 24 18.66 -52.96 -30.08
C SER A 24 17.41 -52.66 -30.90
N VAL A 25 17.24 -53.44 -31.96
CA VAL A 25 16.17 -53.37 -32.96
C VAL A 25 15.31 -54.62 -32.71
N VAL A 26 14.03 -54.52 -33.11
CA VAL A 26 13.07 -55.62 -33.32
C VAL A 26 12.29 -55.97 -32.02
N GLN A 27 10.96 -55.94 -31.93
CA GLN A 27 9.94 -56.31 -32.93
C GLN A 27 8.58 -55.64 -32.66
N THR A 28 7.89 -55.38 -33.75
CA THR A 28 6.51 -54.89 -33.94
C THR A 28 5.41 -55.95 -33.71
N SER A 29 4.16 -55.45 -33.64
CA SER A 29 2.85 -56.12 -33.76
C SER A 29 2.15 -56.36 -32.40
N SER A 30 0.87 -56.09 -32.17
CA SER A 30 -0.25 -55.77 -33.05
C SER A 30 -1.44 -55.23 -32.24
N LYS A 31 -2.23 -54.34 -32.87
CA LYS A 31 -3.69 -54.14 -32.74
C LYS A 31 -4.24 -53.55 -31.43
N GLU A 32 -4.64 -52.28 -31.45
CA GLU A 32 -6.00 -51.85 -31.83
C GLU A 32 -7.09 -52.46 -30.93
N VAL A 33 -7.32 -51.82 -29.79
CA VAL A 33 -8.65 -51.78 -29.17
C VAL A 33 -8.88 -50.37 -28.62
N GLN A 34 -9.60 -49.59 -29.43
CA GLN A 34 -10.53 -48.54 -29.04
C GLN A 34 -9.97 -47.41 -28.17
N THR A 35 -9.38 -46.45 -28.89
CA THR A 35 -9.61 -45.02 -28.66
C THR A 35 -11.11 -44.78 -28.52
N ILE A 36 -11.63 -44.84 -27.28
CA ILE A 36 -12.88 -44.16 -26.96
C ILE A 36 -12.50 -42.69 -26.92
N GLU A 37 -12.65 -42.05 -28.08
CA GLU A 37 -12.81 -40.62 -28.20
C GLU A 37 -13.93 -40.22 -27.23
N ARG A 38 -13.53 -39.76 -26.05
CA ARG A 38 -14.41 -38.94 -25.23
C ARG A 38 -14.65 -37.69 -26.04
N ASN A 39 -15.78 -37.66 -26.72
CA ASN A 39 -16.47 -36.45 -27.16
C ASN A 39 -16.55 -35.48 -25.97
N ALA A 40 -15.50 -34.68 -25.78
CA ALA A 40 -15.53 -33.48 -24.96
C ALA A 40 -16.02 -32.33 -25.85
N ASP A 41 -17.22 -32.50 -26.40
CA ASP A 41 -17.97 -31.45 -27.09
C ASP A 41 -18.84 -30.67 -26.09
N SER A 42 -18.32 -30.53 -24.86
CA SER A 42 -18.70 -29.42 -24.00
C SER A 42 -17.80 -28.26 -24.41
N SER A 43 -18.35 -27.36 -25.22
CA SER A 43 -17.86 -26.00 -25.40
C SER A 43 -17.89 -25.27 -24.04
N GLU A 44 -17.04 -25.71 -23.10
CA GLU A 44 -16.75 -24.96 -21.91
C GLU A 44 -15.96 -23.76 -22.38
N MET A 45 -16.65 -22.62 -22.50
CA MET A 45 -16.00 -21.34 -22.69
C MET A 45 -15.02 -21.12 -21.55
N SER A 46 -13.74 -21.42 -21.80
CA SER A 46 -12.67 -21.12 -20.87
C SER A 46 -12.66 -19.62 -20.64
N PHE A 47 -12.56 -19.19 -19.38
CA PHE A 47 -12.44 -17.77 -19.03
C PHE A 47 -11.34 -17.07 -19.85
N LEU A 48 -10.22 -17.76 -20.09
CA LEU A 48 -9.08 -17.24 -20.87
C LEU A 48 -9.37 -17.11 -22.37
N GLY A 49 -10.47 -17.68 -22.87
CA GLY A 49 -10.97 -17.54 -24.24
C GLY A 49 -11.88 -16.34 -24.45
N LEU A 50 -12.30 -15.64 -23.39
CA LEU A 50 -13.10 -14.41 -23.50
C LEU A 50 -12.27 -13.26 -24.11
N PRO A 51 -12.89 -12.23 -24.71
CA PRO A 51 -12.17 -11.01 -25.12
C PRO A 51 -11.44 -10.37 -23.93
N LEU A 52 -10.23 -9.85 -24.16
CA LEU A 52 -9.38 -9.31 -23.08
C LEU A 52 -10.11 -8.26 -22.24
N ASP A 53 -10.87 -7.37 -22.86
CA ASP A 53 -11.59 -6.31 -22.13
C ASP A 53 -12.64 -6.89 -21.17
N VAL A 54 -13.32 -7.97 -21.58
CA VAL A 54 -14.28 -8.70 -20.72
C VAL A 54 -13.54 -9.38 -19.57
N GLN A 55 -12.40 -10.02 -19.83
CA GLN A 55 -11.58 -10.62 -18.77
C GLN A 55 -11.15 -9.56 -17.75
N LEU A 56 -10.65 -8.42 -18.22
CA LEU A 56 -10.20 -7.32 -17.36
C LEU A 56 -11.37 -6.72 -16.58
N GLU A 57 -12.55 -6.59 -17.17
CA GLU A 57 -13.74 -6.08 -16.49
C GLU A 57 -14.16 -7.01 -15.35
N ILE A 58 -14.20 -8.32 -15.59
CA ILE A 58 -14.51 -9.31 -14.55
C ILE A 58 -13.50 -9.24 -13.42
N LEU A 59 -12.20 -9.14 -13.73
CA LEU A 59 -11.14 -9.07 -12.72
C LEU A 59 -11.21 -7.80 -11.85
N LYS A 60 -11.86 -6.71 -12.29
CA LYS A 60 -12.03 -5.51 -11.46
C LYS A 60 -12.93 -5.74 -10.24
N TYR A 61 -13.80 -6.75 -10.29
CA TYR A 61 -14.69 -7.09 -9.18
C TYR A 61 -14.02 -7.94 -8.10
N LEU A 62 -12.79 -8.42 -8.36
CA LEU A 62 -12.06 -9.25 -7.42
C LEU A 62 -11.23 -8.42 -6.46
N GLY A 63 -11.14 -8.88 -5.21
CA GLY A 63 -10.30 -8.26 -4.21
C GLY A 63 -8.80 -8.43 -4.50
N PRO A 64 -7.92 -7.58 -3.94
CA PRO A 64 -6.47 -7.70 -4.14
C PRO A 64 -5.91 -9.09 -3.78
N ARG A 65 -6.47 -9.72 -2.74
CA ARG A 65 -6.08 -11.08 -2.31
C ARG A 65 -6.45 -12.13 -3.35
N ASP A 66 -7.67 -12.06 -3.89
CA ASP A 66 -8.15 -13.00 -4.90
C ASP A 66 -7.32 -12.91 -6.18
N LEU A 67 -6.95 -11.69 -6.58
CA LEU A 67 -6.05 -11.45 -7.71
C LEU A 67 -4.67 -12.10 -7.48
N LEU A 68 -4.12 -12.00 -6.27
CA LEU A 68 -2.84 -12.66 -5.94
C LEU A 68 -2.95 -14.19 -5.96
N VAL A 69 -4.08 -14.75 -5.53
CA VAL A 69 -4.35 -16.19 -5.60
C VAL A 69 -4.47 -16.63 -7.05
N LEU A 70 -5.28 -15.94 -7.86
CA LEU A 70 -5.45 -16.22 -9.30
C LEU A 70 -4.13 -16.22 -10.05
N ARG A 71 -3.24 -15.28 -9.73
CA ARG A 71 -1.89 -15.22 -10.31
C ARG A 71 -1.10 -16.52 -10.15
N LYS A 72 -1.31 -17.24 -9.05
CA LYS A 72 -0.61 -18.48 -8.74
C LYS A 72 -1.26 -19.72 -9.38
N LEU A 73 -2.49 -19.63 -9.89
CA LEU A 73 -3.22 -20.79 -10.41
C LEU A 73 -2.78 -21.22 -11.81
N SER A 74 -2.47 -20.28 -12.71
CA SER A 74 -2.03 -20.62 -14.07
C SER A 74 -1.15 -19.54 -14.70
N LYS A 75 -0.31 -19.94 -15.67
CA LYS A 75 0.49 -19.00 -16.47
C LYS A 75 -0.37 -18.02 -17.27
N GLY A 76 -1.61 -18.41 -17.61
CA GLY A 76 -2.58 -17.54 -18.28
C GLY A 76 -3.01 -16.39 -17.39
N PHE A 77 -3.43 -16.69 -16.15
CA PHE A 77 -3.75 -15.67 -15.16
C PHE A 77 -2.53 -14.84 -14.77
N GLU A 78 -1.35 -15.46 -14.64
CA GLU A 78 -0.11 -14.72 -14.40
C GLU A 78 0.14 -13.67 -15.48
N LYS A 79 -0.01 -14.04 -16.77
CA LYS A 79 0.17 -13.12 -17.90
C LYS A 79 -0.91 -12.03 -17.91
N LEU A 80 -2.16 -12.39 -17.67
CA LEU A 80 -3.29 -11.46 -17.63
C LEU A 80 -3.12 -10.41 -16.51
N LEU A 81 -2.71 -10.86 -15.33
CA LEU A 81 -2.50 -10.01 -14.15
C LEU A 81 -1.22 -9.18 -14.20
N ARG A 82 -0.39 -9.30 -15.25
CA ARG A 82 0.65 -8.30 -15.55
C ARG A 82 0.06 -6.98 -16.04
N ASN A 83 -1.22 -6.95 -16.42
CA ASN A 83 -1.88 -5.71 -16.81
C ASN A 83 -2.00 -4.77 -15.61
N ARG A 84 -1.39 -3.57 -15.74
CA ARG A 84 -1.31 -2.55 -14.69
C ARG A 84 -2.66 -1.94 -14.33
N THR A 85 -3.67 -2.06 -15.20
CA THR A 85 -4.98 -1.41 -15.00
C THR A 85 -5.83 -2.10 -13.94
N ILE A 86 -5.61 -3.41 -13.73
CA ILE A 86 -6.32 -4.26 -12.77
C ILE A 86 -5.97 -3.87 -11.33
N TRP A 87 -4.70 -3.53 -11.09
CA TRP A 87 -4.21 -3.23 -9.76
C TRP A 87 -4.55 -1.79 -9.34
N LYS A 88 -5.70 -1.61 -8.70
CA LYS A 88 -6.09 -0.34 -8.06
C LYS A 88 -5.79 -0.32 -6.56
N ALA A 89 -5.89 -1.47 -5.91
CA ALA A 89 -5.62 -1.66 -4.50
C ALA A 89 -4.61 -2.79 -4.29
N TYR A 90 -3.82 -2.68 -3.24
CA TYR A 90 -2.87 -3.71 -2.84
C TYR A 90 -2.83 -3.82 -1.32
N GLU A 91 -2.94 -5.05 -0.82
CA GLU A 91 -2.95 -5.35 0.61
C GLU A 91 -1.78 -6.26 0.96
N ILE A 92 -1.03 -5.84 1.97
CA ILE A 92 0.11 -6.56 2.51
C ILE A 92 -0.22 -6.88 3.96
N TRP A 93 -0.40 -8.16 4.25
CA TRP A 93 -0.69 -8.65 5.59
C TRP A 93 0.50 -9.45 6.11
N MET A 94 0.98 -9.10 7.31
CA MET A 94 2.08 -9.77 7.99
C MET A 94 3.25 -10.05 7.04
N ASN A 95 3.70 -11.31 6.96
CA ASN A 95 4.77 -11.77 6.10
C ASN A 95 4.26 -12.76 5.04
N ASP A 96 2.99 -12.66 4.63
CA ASP A 96 2.37 -13.55 3.62
C ASP A 96 3.14 -13.59 2.30
N LEU A 97 3.81 -12.47 1.99
CA LEU A 97 4.77 -12.34 0.90
C LEU A 97 6.11 -11.88 1.46
N SER A 98 7.21 -12.39 0.91
CA SER A 98 8.55 -11.89 1.25
C SER A 98 8.68 -10.41 0.87
N THR A 99 9.55 -9.68 1.56
CA THR A 99 9.75 -8.25 1.27
C THR A 99 10.25 -8.03 -0.17
N ALA A 100 11.01 -8.97 -0.72
CA ALA A 100 11.45 -8.95 -2.11
C ALA A 100 10.27 -9.06 -3.09
N GLU A 101 9.34 -9.99 -2.87
CA GLU A 101 8.13 -10.15 -3.70
C GLU A 101 7.23 -8.91 -3.63
N VAL A 102 7.02 -8.36 -2.42
CA VAL A 102 6.25 -7.13 -2.24
C VAL A 102 6.86 -5.97 -3.02
N MET A 103 8.19 -5.80 -2.95
CA MET A 103 8.88 -4.74 -3.70
C MET A 103 8.74 -4.92 -5.21
N GLU A 104 8.82 -6.16 -5.70
CA GLU A 104 8.67 -6.46 -7.12
C GLU A 104 7.24 -6.19 -7.60
N ASP A 105 6.24 -6.55 -6.80
CA ASP A 105 4.83 -6.28 -7.08
C ASP A 105 4.55 -4.77 -7.13
N LEU A 106 5.07 -4.00 -6.16
CA LEU A 106 4.94 -2.53 -6.16
C LEU A 106 5.52 -1.87 -7.41
N LYS A 107 6.64 -2.38 -7.93
CA LYS A 107 7.25 -1.90 -9.19
C LYS A 107 6.38 -2.21 -10.40
N ARG A 108 5.72 -3.37 -10.42
CA ARG A 108 4.82 -3.79 -11.51
C ARG A 108 3.49 -3.06 -11.52
N MET A 109 3.08 -2.48 -10.39
CA MET A 109 1.78 -1.84 -10.21
C MET A 109 1.88 -0.30 -10.01
N PRO A 110 2.45 0.47 -10.97
CA PRO A 110 2.66 1.91 -10.78
C PRO A 110 1.37 2.75 -10.75
N LEU A 111 0.21 2.14 -11.06
CA LEU A 111 -1.11 2.78 -11.09
C LEU A 111 -1.93 2.55 -9.82
N LEU A 112 -1.34 1.97 -8.77
CA LEU A 112 -1.99 1.77 -7.47
C LEU A 112 -2.51 3.09 -6.90
N ARG A 113 -3.73 3.04 -6.38
CA ARG A 113 -4.41 4.15 -5.69
C ARG A 113 -4.54 3.88 -4.20
N SER A 114 -4.75 2.63 -3.80
CA SER A 114 -4.90 2.24 -2.40
C SER A 114 -3.84 1.21 -2.00
N ILE A 115 -3.16 1.44 -0.88
CA ILE A 115 -2.19 0.50 -0.31
C ILE A 115 -2.48 0.35 1.18
N SER A 116 -2.63 -0.90 1.63
CA SER A 116 -2.73 -1.23 3.05
C SER A 116 -1.60 -2.17 3.46
N ILE A 117 -0.87 -1.82 4.52
CA ILE A 117 0.17 -2.64 5.14
C ILE A 117 -0.23 -2.87 6.59
N ARG A 118 -0.30 -4.12 7.03
CA ARG A 118 -0.78 -4.45 8.38
C ARG A 118 0.11 -5.51 9.04
N ASN A 119 0.40 -5.33 10.33
CA ASN A 119 1.09 -6.31 11.18
C ASN A 119 2.44 -6.78 10.63
N ARG A 120 3.16 -5.90 9.91
CA ARG A 120 4.36 -6.28 9.17
C ARG A 120 5.63 -5.73 9.80
N VAL A 121 6.63 -6.61 9.94
CA VAL A 121 8.00 -6.26 10.32
C VAL A 121 8.83 -5.85 9.10
N SER A 122 9.83 -4.99 9.28
CA SER A 122 10.67 -4.48 8.19
C SER A 122 9.89 -3.72 7.10
N CYS A 123 8.90 -2.91 7.53
CA CYS A 123 8.04 -2.11 6.64
C CYS A 123 8.80 -0.96 5.94
N ASP A 124 9.94 -0.53 6.48
CA ASP A 124 10.75 0.58 5.96
C ASP A 124 11.12 0.44 4.47
N LEU A 125 11.52 -0.76 4.04
CA LEU A 125 11.88 -1.01 2.65
C LEU A 125 10.67 -0.91 1.71
N ILE A 126 9.50 -1.31 2.20
CA ILE A 126 8.24 -1.23 1.46
C ILE A 126 7.83 0.24 1.33
N LEU A 127 7.85 1.01 2.43
CA LEU A 127 7.54 2.45 2.40
C LEU A 127 8.51 3.22 1.51
N ARG A 128 9.80 2.87 1.55
CA ARG A 128 10.79 3.41 0.62
C ARG A 128 10.39 3.12 -0.82
N GLN A 129 10.02 1.89 -1.15
CA GLN A 129 9.64 1.51 -2.50
C GLN A 129 8.36 2.23 -2.96
N ILE A 130 7.33 2.33 -2.11
CA ILE A 130 6.09 3.07 -2.39
C ILE A 130 6.39 4.51 -2.80
N SER A 131 7.28 5.19 -2.05
CA SER A 131 7.69 6.58 -2.34
C SER A 131 8.40 6.75 -3.70
N VAL A 132 8.83 5.67 -4.33
CA VAL A 132 9.55 5.66 -5.61
C VAL A 132 8.62 5.26 -6.75
N SER A 133 7.95 4.10 -6.65
CA SER A 133 7.17 3.51 -7.75
C SER A 133 5.71 3.95 -7.81
N ASN A 134 5.11 4.37 -6.69
CA ASN A 134 3.65 4.49 -6.56
C ASN A 134 3.23 5.92 -6.22
N LYS A 135 3.68 6.89 -7.01
CA LYS A 135 3.40 8.35 -6.82
C LYS A 135 1.92 8.74 -6.99
N ARG A 136 1.08 7.81 -7.49
CA ARG A 136 -0.36 8.02 -7.72
C ARG A 136 -1.24 7.51 -6.58
N VAL A 137 -0.64 7.05 -5.48
CA VAL A 137 -1.38 6.58 -4.30
C VAL A 137 -2.23 7.72 -3.73
N GLU A 138 -3.48 7.40 -3.49
CA GLU A 138 -4.53 8.27 -2.94
C GLU A 138 -4.87 7.87 -1.50
N HIS A 139 -4.75 6.58 -1.16
CA HIS A 139 -5.05 6.03 0.15
C HIS A 139 -3.88 5.18 0.64
N LEU A 140 -3.31 5.54 1.79
CA LEU A 140 -2.25 4.78 2.43
C LEU A 140 -2.65 4.45 3.87
N VAL A 141 -2.64 3.16 4.18
CA VAL A 141 -2.95 2.64 5.51
C VAL A 141 -1.79 1.79 5.99
N VAL A 142 -1.21 2.14 7.14
CA VAL A 142 -0.14 1.40 7.80
C VAL A 142 -0.57 1.15 9.24
N ILE A 143 -0.73 -0.12 9.61
CA ILE A 143 -1.27 -0.51 10.92
C ILE A 143 -0.32 -1.51 11.57
N ASP A 144 0.07 -1.26 12.82
CA ASP A 144 0.87 -2.18 13.65
C ASP A 144 2.13 -2.67 12.92
N CYS A 145 2.82 -1.76 12.21
CA CYS A 145 4.02 -2.06 11.43
C CYS A 145 5.28 -1.54 12.12
N THR A 146 6.38 -2.28 11.98
CA THR A 146 7.68 -1.92 12.56
C THR A 146 8.75 -1.75 11.49
N GLY A 147 9.84 -1.06 11.87
CA GLY A 147 10.97 -0.75 10.99
C GLY A 147 11.87 -1.96 10.76
N ASP A 148 12.89 -1.77 9.92
CA ASP A 148 13.83 -2.85 9.64
C ASP A 148 14.78 -3.08 10.83
N GLY A 149 14.57 -4.16 11.57
CA GLY A 149 15.28 -4.48 12.82
C GLY A 149 15.01 -3.50 13.96
N ARG A 150 13.93 -2.70 13.89
CA ARG A 150 13.62 -1.64 14.86
C ARG A 150 12.13 -1.59 15.14
N VAL A 151 11.76 -1.23 16.37
CA VAL A 151 10.35 -0.98 16.74
C VAL A 151 9.77 0.20 15.96
N ASN A 152 10.60 1.23 15.69
CA ASN A 152 10.17 2.45 15.03
C ASN A 152 10.38 2.40 13.52
N LEU A 153 9.42 2.93 12.75
CA LEU A 153 9.59 3.22 11.33
C LEU A 153 10.55 4.40 11.11
N ALA A 154 11.28 4.35 10.01
CA ALA A 154 12.10 5.45 9.55
C ALA A 154 11.21 6.58 9.00
N SER A 155 11.09 7.65 9.78
CA SER A 155 10.28 8.84 9.46
C SER A 155 10.62 9.48 8.11
N GLY A 156 11.85 9.30 7.63
CA GLY A 156 12.29 9.77 6.31
C GLY A 156 11.51 9.16 5.16
N TYR A 157 11.04 7.91 5.26
CA TYR A 157 10.25 7.29 4.18
C TYR A 157 8.81 7.80 4.18
N LEU A 158 8.19 7.93 5.35
CA LEU A 158 6.87 8.56 5.49
C LEU A 158 6.90 10.02 5.00
N THR A 159 7.96 10.75 5.32
CA THR A 159 8.21 12.11 4.83
C THR A 159 8.24 12.15 3.31
N ARG A 160 9.02 11.25 2.67
CA ARG A 160 9.10 11.18 1.21
C ARG A 160 7.76 10.80 0.55
N ILE A 161 6.92 10.01 1.22
CA ILE A 161 5.59 9.70 0.72
C ILE A 161 4.74 10.97 0.68
N LEU A 162 4.71 11.77 1.75
CA LEU A 162 3.99 13.06 1.72
C LEU A 162 4.54 14.01 0.65
N GLU A 163 5.85 14.06 0.46
CA GLU A 163 6.48 14.93 -0.55
C GLU A 163 6.21 14.50 -2.00
N ARG A 164 6.06 13.19 -2.26
CA ARG A 164 6.03 12.64 -3.63
C ARG A 164 4.67 12.13 -4.08
N CYS A 165 3.83 11.68 -3.16
CA CYS A 165 2.49 11.20 -3.44
C CYS A 165 1.50 12.36 -3.37
N LEU A 166 1.58 13.27 -4.35
CA LEU A 166 0.79 14.51 -4.36
C LEU A 166 -0.73 14.27 -4.51
N LYS A 167 -1.14 13.04 -4.84
CA LYS A 167 -2.55 12.63 -4.92
C LYS A 167 -3.09 12.04 -3.63
N LEU A 168 -2.29 11.99 -2.56
CA LEU A 168 -2.70 11.42 -1.29
C LEU A 168 -3.89 12.21 -0.71
N ARG A 169 -4.99 11.50 -0.46
CA ARG A 169 -6.24 12.03 0.09
C ARG A 169 -6.56 11.45 1.46
N SER A 170 -6.22 10.19 1.70
CA SER A 170 -6.40 9.53 2.99
C SER A 170 -5.10 8.90 3.46
N PHE A 171 -4.77 9.09 4.73
CA PHE A 171 -3.55 8.60 5.32
C PHE A 171 -3.76 8.14 6.77
N ARG A 172 -3.56 6.85 7.04
CA ARG A 172 -3.77 6.26 8.36
C ARG A 172 -2.52 5.55 8.86
N LEU A 173 -1.98 6.00 9.98
CA LEU A 173 -0.92 5.35 10.75
C LEU A 173 -1.47 4.99 12.14
N LYS A 174 -1.76 3.72 12.36
CA LYS A 174 -2.30 3.22 13.63
C LYS A 174 -1.33 2.25 14.27
N GLY A 175 -1.06 2.37 15.57
CA GLY A 175 -0.16 1.46 16.28
C GLY A 175 1.27 1.45 15.72
N VAL A 176 1.67 2.55 15.10
CA VAL A 176 2.99 2.75 14.49
C VAL A 176 3.76 3.77 15.31
N TYR A 177 5.06 3.54 15.48
CA TYR A 177 5.96 4.49 16.16
C TYR A 177 6.98 5.03 15.19
N PHE A 178 7.17 6.36 15.15
CA PHE A 178 8.25 6.99 14.41
C PHE A 178 8.58 8.38 14.98
N CYS A 179 9.79 8.84 14.74
CA CYS A 179 10.24 10.16 15.20
C CYS A 179 10.65 11.02 14.00
N GLY A 180 9.93 12.12 13.75
CA GLY A 180 10.32 13.05 12.69
C GLY A 180 9.50 14.32 12.66
N VAL A 181 10.02 15.41 13.23
CA VAL A 181 9.35 16.73 13.25
C VAL A 181 9.04 17.24 11.83
N LYS A 182 9.92 16.95 10.86
CA LYS A 182 9.72 17.33 9.45
C LYS A 182 8.45 16.70 8.85
N PHE A 183 8.15 15.45 9.20
CA PHE A 183 6.95 14.77 8.73
C PHE A 183 5.69 15.53 9.16
N TYR A 184 5.60 15.87 10.44
CA TYR A 184 4.46 16.59 11.00
C TYR A 184 4.32 18.00 10.45
N ARG A 185 5.43 18.70 10.20
CA ARG A 185 5.38 19.98 9.46
C ARG A 185 4.77 19.79 8.06
N LEU A 186 5.25 18.82 7.29
CA LEU A 186 4.69 18.55 5.96
C LEU A 186 3.24 18.08 6.00
N LEU A 187 2.86 17.30 7.02
CA LEU A 187 1.47 16.90 7.24
C LEU A 187 0.59 18.13 7.43
N GLY A 188 1.03 19.09 8.25
CA GLY A 188 0.32 20.37 8.44
C GLY A 188 0.15 21.16 7.14
N ALA A 189 1.18 21.17 6.29
CA ALA A 189 1.11 21.77 4.96
C ALA A 189 0.22 20.99 3.97
N ALA A 190 0.00 19.69 4.19
CA ALA A 190 -0.83 18.84 3.34
C ALA A 190 -2.30 18.80 3.77
N VAL A 191 -2.68 19.36 4.92
CA VAL A 191 -4.07 19.34 5.42
C VAL A 191 -5.12 19.78 4.38
N PRO A 192 -4.93 20.89 3.62
CA PRO A 192 -5.97 21.35 2.69
C PRO A 192 -6.31 20.38 1.54
N GLN A 193 -5.39 19.49 1.18
CA GLN A 193 -5.61 18.48 0.13
C GLN A 193 -6.03 17.12 0.68
N LEU A 194 -5.87 16.88 1.98
CA LEU A 194 -6.25 15.64 2.64
C LEU A 194 -7.73 15.65 2.99
N ARG A 195 -8.43 14.56 2.68
CA ARG A 195 -9.80 14.32 3.11
C ARG A 195 -9.86 13.70 4.50
N GLU A 196 -8.90 12.84 4.80
CA GLU A 196 -8.86 12.11 6.06
C GLU A 196 -7.40 11.85 6.43
N PHE A 197 -7.05 11.98 7.69
CA PHE A 197 -5.84 11.36 8.19
C PHE A 197 -5.99 10.94 9.65
N HIS A 198 -5.19 9.97 10.07
CA HIS A 198 -5.15 9.45 11.43
C HIS A 198 -3.72 9.06 11.77
N VAL A 199 -3.16 9.57 12.86
CA VAL A 199 -1.79 9.28 13.31
C VAL A 199 -1.79 9.13 14.83
N ASP A 200 -1.39 7.96 15.31
CA ASP A 200 -1.21 7.68 16.74
C ASP A 200 0.20 8.05 17.23
N ASN A 201 0.38 8.02 18.56
CA ASN A 201 1.67 8.06 19.26
C ASN A 201 2.49 9.34 19.00
N ILE A 202 1.81 10.48 18.94
CA ILE A 202 2.43 11.77 18.64
C ILE A 202 3.05 12.38 19.89
N ARG A 203 4.29 12.86 19.75
CA ARG A 203 4.99 13.59 20.83
C ARG A 203 4.66 15.08 20.81
N TYR A 204 4.77 15.74 21.96
CA TYR A 204 4.49 17.18 22.10
C TYR A 204 5.19 18.06 21.05
N ASN A 205 6.50 17.86 20.84
CA ASN A 205 7.27 18.65 19.90
C ASN A 205 6.86 18.43 18.42
N GLN A 206 6.31 17.26 18.10
CA GLN A 206 5.78 16.92 16.78
C GLN A 206 4.44 17.60 16.55
N LEU A 207 3.54 17.52 17.55
CA LEU A 207 2.27 18.22 17.55
C LEU A 207 2.48 19.75 17.47
N ALA A 208 3.39 20.30 18.25
CA ALA A 208 3.71 21.72 18.19
C ALA A 208 4.22 22.15 16.79
N ALA A 209 5.02 21.33 16.12
CA ALA A 209 5.48 21.63 14.77
C ALA A 209 4.37 21.55 13.72
N PHE A 210 3.43 20.62 13.90
CA PHE A 210 2.22 20.53 13.08
C PHE A 210 1.34 21.76 13.24
N VAL A 211 1.00 22.11 14.49
CA VAL A 211 0.18 23.27 14.85
C VAL A 211 0.79 24.57 14.33
N ARG A 212 2.09 24.81 14.57
CA ARG A 212 2.77 26.03 14.06
C ARG A 212 2.73 26.15 12.54
N GLN A 213 2.80 25.03 11.82
CA GLN A 213 2.76 25.06 10.35
C GLN A 213 1.38 25.39 9.80
N ILE A 214 0.36 25.07 10.61
CA ILE A 214 -1.04 25.30 10.35
C ILE A 214 -1.36 26.77 10.66
N GLU A 215 -1.00 27.26 11.85
CA GLU A 215 -1.12 28.67 12.24
C GLU A 215 -0.40 29.62 11.27
N SER A 216 0.79 29.27 10.80
CA SER A 216 1.54 30.11 9.86
C SER A 216 0.86 30.28 8.50
N ARG A 217 -0.12 29.43 8.16
CA ARG A 217 -0.93 29.57 6.95
C ARG A 217 -2.20 30.39 7.18
N THR A 218 -2.87 30.23 8.31
CA THR A 218 -4.10 31.00 8.57
C THR A 218 -3.85 32.49 8.77
N VAL A 219 -2.71 32.87 9.31
CA VAL A 219 -2.35 34.28 9.44
C VAL A 219 -2.19 34.97 8.07
N VAL A 220 -1.94 34.19 7.00
CA VAL A 220 -1.74 34.71 5.63
C VAL A 220 -3.04 34.71 4.81
N GLU A 221 -4.04 33.88 5.15
CA GLU A 221 -5.30 33.71 4.40
C GLU A 221 -6.52 34.41 5.06
N SER A 222 -6.39 35.72 5.28
CA SER A 222 -7.48 36.74 5.37
C SER A 222 -8.42 36.84 6.59
N ALA A 223 -8.74 38.12 6.89
CA ALA A 223 -9.76 38.62 7.81
C ALA A 223 -11.22 38.44 7.33
N ASP A 224 -11.47 37.79 6.18
CA ASP A 224 -12.81 37.59 5.60
C ASP A 224 -13.07 36.14 5.15
N CYS A 225 -12.29 35.17 5.63
CA CYS A 225 -12.44 33.77 5.23
C CYS A 225 -13.44 33.02 6.12
N PRO A 226 -14.57 32.49 5.60
CA PRO A 226 -15.51 31.67 6.37
C PRO A 226 -14.90 30.33 6.86
N TYR A 227 -13.67 30.02 6.45
CA TYR A 227 -12.88 28.89 6.93
C TYR A 227 -12.12 29.18 8.24
N SER A 228 -12.04 30.44 8.67
CA SER A 228 -11.37 30.84 9.93
C SER A 228 -11.99 30.17 11.17
N LEU A 229 -13.33 30.10 11.24
CA LEU A 229 -14.02 29.46 12.36
C LEU A 229 -13.73 27.96 12.47
N LYS A 230 -13.60 27.26 11.33
CA LYS A 230 -13.26 25.83 11.27
C LYS A 230 -11.83 25.56 11.75
N PHE A 231 -10.98 26.58 11.71
CA PHE A 231 -9.56 26.46 12.03
C PHE A 231 -9.24 26.74 13.50
N GLU A 232 -9.98 27.62 14.17
CA GLU A 232 -9.90 27.76 15.63
C GLU A 232 -10.39 26.48 16.33
N THR A 233 -11.50 25.88 15.88
CA THR A 233 -11.94 24.56 16.36
C THR A 233 -10.87 23.49 16.15
N TYR A 234 -10.13 23.58 15.04
CA TYR A 234 -9.02 22.68 14.74
C TYR A 234 -7.86 22.84 15.73
N LEU A 235 -7.48 24.07 16.06
CA LEU A 235 -6.42 24.37 17.03
C LEU A 235 -6.81 23.93 18.44
N GLU A 236 -8.07 24.13 18.83
CA GLU A 236 -8.64 23.65 20.09
C GLU A 236 -8.58 22.11 20.18
N CYS A 237 -9.03 21.40 19.13
CA CYS A 237 -8.97 19.94 19.07
C CYS A 237 -7.53 19.41 19.04
N ALA A 238 -6.61 20.05 18.31
CA ALA A 238 -5.20 19.68 18.31
C ALA A 238 -4.57 19.84 19.70
N ARG A 239 -4.98 20.85 20.47
CA ARG A 239 -4.57 21.02 21.88
C ARG A 239 -5.17 19.93 22.77
N GLN A 240 -6.43 19.56 22.57
CA GLN A 240 -7.10 18.50 23.33
C GLN A 240 -6.49 17.10 23.07
N THR A 241 -6.15 16.83 21.81
CA THR A 241 -5.42 15.64 21.33
C THR A 241 -4.11 15.39 22.08
N PHE A 242 -3.44 16.43 22.57
CA PHE A 242 -2.19 16.25 23.31
C PHE A 242 -2.36 15.39 24.57
N ARG A 243 -3.56 15.35 25.15
CA ARG A 243 -3.84 14.51 26.34
C ARG A 243 -3.82 13.01 26.01
N ASP A 244 -4.21 12.63 24.78
CA ASP A 244 -4.41 11.24 24.38
C ASP A 244 -3.43 10.76 23.26
N GLY A 245 -2.52 11.64 22.80
CA GLY A 245 -1.43 11.29 21.88
C GLY A 245 -1.84 10.91 20.45
N THR A 246 -3.09 11.13 20.05
CA THR A 246 -3.66 10.64 18.78
C THR A 246 -4.30 11.77 17.96
N LEU A 247 -3.78 12.03 16.75
CA LEU A 247 -4.30 13.08 15.87
C LEU A 247 -5.08 12.50 14.69
N SER A 248 -6.35 12.85 14.61
CA SER A 248 -7.27 12.35 13.59
C SER A 248 -8.05 13.51 12.98
N LEU A 249 -8.02 13.65 11.66
CA LEU A 249 -8.88 14.55 10.91
C LEU A 249 -9.78 13.72 9.99
N CYS A 250 -11.09 13.91 10.09
CA CYS A 250 -12.04 13.47 9.08
C CYS A 250 -12.77 14.69 8.52
N THR A 251 -12.64 14.92 7.21
CA THR A 251 -13.51 15.84 6.48
C THR A 251 -14.62 15.05 5.80
N SER A 252 -15.36 14.24 6.56
CA SER A 252 -16.62 13.67 6.08
C SER A 252 -17.72 14.71 6.21
N PHE A 253 -18.34 15.06 5.09
CA PHE A 253 -19.60 15.79 5.07
C PHE A 253 -20.73 14.76 5.19
N ASP A 254 -21.00 14.30 6.41
CA ASP A 254 -22.19 13.49 6.67
C ASP A 254 -23.23 14.39 7.35
N PHE A 255 -24.33 14.66 6.65
CA PHE A 255 -25.52 15.26 7.24
C PHE A 255 -26.14 14.23 8.19
N VAL A 256 -25.79 14.28 9.47
CA VAL A 256 -26.54 13.56 10.50
C VAL A 256 -27.61 14.53 11.00
N VAL A 257 -28.83 14.38 10.47
CA VAL A 257 -30.03 14.98 11.07
C VAL A 257 -30.42 14.09 12.24
N GLU A 258 -29.87 14.35 13.42
CA GLU A 258 -30.40 13.78 14.66
C GLU A 258 -31.51 14.68 15.19
N LYS A 259 -32.72 14.15 15.19
CA LYS A 259 -33.94 14.82 15.63
C LYS A 259 -34.07 14.60 17.13
N GLN A 260 -33.64 15.57 17.94
CA GLN A 260 -34.19 15.77 19.28
C GLN A 260 -34.55 17.24 19.44
N ASP A 261 -35.71 17.45 20.06
CA ASP A 261 -36.53 18.64 19.91
C ASP A 261 -35.83 19.97 20.19
N THR A 262 -36.30 20.99 19.46
CA THR A 262 -35.91 22.41 19.44
C THR A 262 -34.60 22.81 18.73
N LEU A 263 -34.80 23.57 17.65
CA LEU A 263 -33.86 24.28 16.76
C LEU A 263 -33.14 23.44 15.67
N LEU A 264 -33.71 23.53 14.46
CA LEU A 264 -33.06 23.24 13.19
C LEU A 264 -31.83 24.15 13.02
N SER A 265 -30.63 23.62 13.24
CA SER A 265 -29.39 24.25 12.80
C SER A 265 -28.64 23.31 11.85
N LEU A 266 -28.61 23.68 10.57
CA LEU A 266 -27.73 23.10 9.55
C LEU A 266 -26.27 23.45 9.88
N TYR A 267 -25.52 22.53 10.50
CA TYR A 267 -24.09 22.71 10.69
C TYR A 267 -23.30 21.96 9.61
N GLN A 268 -22.63 22.72 8.75
CA GLN A 268 -21.54 22.25 7.88
C GLN A 268 -20.27 22.05 8.72
N GLY A 269 -20.12 20.88 9.35
CA GLY A 269 -18.99 20.58 10.25
C GLY A 269 -18.00 19.58 9.68
N CYS A 270 -16.69 19.84 9.82
CA CYS A 270 -15.67 18.79 9.83
C CYS A 270 -15.75 18.08 11.18
N VAL A 271 -15.80 16.74 11.20
CA VAL A 271 -15.82 15.97 12.45
C VAL A 271 -14.40 15.47 12.76
N LEU A 272 -13.71 16.14 13.68
CA LEU A 272 -12.55 15.54 14.35
C LEU A 272 -13.06 14.68 15.51
N CYS A 273 -12.98 13.35 15.38
CA CYS A 273 -13.19 12.45 16.51
C CYS A 273 -11.88 12.31 17.29
N ALA A 274 -11.77 13.00 18.44
CA ALA A 274 -10.88 12.55 19.50
C ALA A 274 -11.58 11.40 20.22
N THR A 275 -11.19 10.16 19.95
CA THR A 275 -11.68 9.02 20.72
C THR A 275 -11.00 9.05 22.08
N LEU A 276 -11.73 9.50 23.11
CA LEU A 276 -11.38 9.25 24.50
C LEU A 276 -11.25 7.74 24.71
N PRO A 277 -10.23 7.24 25.41
CA PRO A 277 -10.23 5.86 25.88
C PRO A 277 -11.44 5.69 26.81
N SER A 278 -12.30 4.70 26.54
CA SER A 278 -13.30 4.25 27.49
C SER A 278 -12.57 3.79 28.76
N LEU A 279 -12.91 4.43 29.89
CA LEU A 279 -12.51 4.05 31.26
C LEU A 279 -12.83 2.58 31.56
#